data_AF-A0A2E5SGB6-F1
#
_entry.id   AF-A0A2E5SGB6-F1
#
_cell.length_a   1.000
_cell.length_b   1.000
_cell.length_c   1.000
_cell.angle_alpha   90.00
_cell.angle_beta   90.00
_cell.angle_gamma   90.00
#
_symmetry.space_group_name_H-M   'P 1'
#
loop_
_entity.id
_entity.type
_entity.pdbx_description
1 polymer ?
#
loop_
_entity_poly.entity_id
_entity_poly.type
_entity_poly.pdbx_seq_one_letter_code
_entity_poly.pdbx_strand_id
1 'polypeptide(L)'
;MLYLLFFLFFSFLFPDELVCPVESVPYNRSFYSPGDTLSIEDQNLFFSVCNGSGSYETGSTFSFSDYNGNINGGDYKITLISMNATW
;
A
#
# COMPACT_ATOMS: atom_id res chain seq x y z
N MET A 1 4.36 -37.05 -9.59
CA MET A 1 5.13 -36.04 -10.35
C MET A 1 4.23 -35.14 -11.18
N LEU A 2 3.32 -35.67 -12.02
CA LEU A 2 2.42 -34.86 -12.86
C LEU A 2 1.47 -33.93 -12.08
N TYR A 3 0.88 -34.41 -10.98
CA TYR A 3 0.02 -33.59 -10.10
C TYR A 3 0.75 -32.45 -9.40
N LEU A 4 2.04 -32.65 -9.06
CA LEU A 4 2.87 -31.61 -8.43
C LEU A 4 3.19 -30.49 -9.42
N LEU A 5 3.38 -30.87 -10.69
CA LEU A 5 3.60 -29.96 -11.82
C LEU A 5 2.33 -29.16 -12.14
N PHE A 6 1.16 -29.79 -12.02
CA PHE A 6 -0.14 -29.13 -12.21
C PHE A 6 -0.44 -28.12 -11.09
N PHE A 7 -0.11 -28.44 -9.83
CA PHE A 7 -0.23 -27.50 -8.70
C PHE A 7 0.71 -26.29 -8.84
N LEU A 8 1.96 -26.50 -9.25
CA LEU A 8 2.91 -25.42 -9.51
C LEU A 8 2.46 -24.51 -10.66
N PHE A 9 1.83 -25.06 -11.70
CA PHE A 9 1.33 -24.27 -12.82
C PHE A 9 0.12 -23.41 -12.43
N PHE A 10 -0.75 -23.90 -11.54
CA PHE A 10 -1.93 -23.15 -11.09
C PHE A 10 -1.57 -21.94 -10.20
N SER A 11 -0.48 -22.01 -9.43
CA SER A 11 0.02 -20.86 -8.67
C SER A 11 0.59 -19.73 -9.53
N PHE A 12 0.95 -19.98 -10.80
CA PHE A 12 1.34 -18.93 -11.76
C PHE A 12 0.15 -18.29 -12.48
N LEU A 13 -1.05 -18.85 -12.36
CA LEU A 13 -2.25 -18.41 -13.09
C LEU A 13 -3.12 -17.41 -12.32
N PHE A 14 -2.76 -17.05 -11.09
CA PHE A 14 -3.37 -15.92 -10.39
C PHE A 14 -2.49 -14.69 -10.57
N PRO A 15 -2.78 -13.82 -11.55
CA PRO A 15 -2.08 -12.55 -11.67
C PRO A 15 -2.44 -11.67 -10.46
N ASP A 16 -1.42 -11.10 -9.81
CA ASP A 16 -1.56 -10.10 -8.73
C ASP A 16 -2.36 -8.85 -9.16
N GLU A 17 -2.62 -8.67 -10.46
CA GLU A 17 -3.36 -7.52 -11.02
C GLU A 17 -4.80 -7.38 -10.51
N LEU A 18 -5.44 -8.45 -10.06
CA LEU A 18 -6.83 -8.38 -9.58
C LEU A 18 -6.92 -7.76 -8.18
N VAL A 19 -5.83 -7.80 -7.40
CA VAL A 19 -5.78 -7.33 -6.01
C VAL A 19 -5.32 -5.88 -5.92
N CYS A 20 -4.54 -5.43 -6.89
CA CYS A 20 -4.12 -4.04 -7.02
C CYS A 20 -4.42 -3.47 -8.40
N PRO A 21 -5.70 -3.22 -8.70
CA PRO A 21 -6.02 -2.32 -9.80
C PRO A 21 -5.35 -0.97 -9.51
N VAL A 22 -4.58 -0.46 -10.46
CA VAL A 22 -4.13 0.95 -10.44
C VAL A 22 -5.37 1.78 -10.74
N GLU A 23 -6.26 1.90 -9.77
CA GLU A 23 -7.41 2.78 -9.88
C GLU A 23 -6.86 4.21 -9.93
N SER A 24 -7.26 4.96 -10.96
CA SER A 24 -7.12 6.41 -10.96
C SER A 24 -8.10 6.97 -9.95
N VAL A 25 -7.80 6.82 -8.66
CA VAL A 25 -8.58 7.45 -7.60
C VAL A 25 -8.54 8.96 -7.87
N PRO A 26 -9.68 9.64 -8.01
CA PRO A 26 -9.72 11.08 -8.21
C PRO A 26 -9.41 11.75 -6.88
N TYR A 27 -8.18 11.58 -6.40
CA TYR A 27 -7.68 12.39 -5.32
C TYR A 27 -7.60 13.82 -5.81
N ASN A 28 -8.25 14.73 -5.10
CA ASN A 28 -7.81 16.11 -5.10
C ASN A 28 -6.33 16.06 -4.73
N ARG A 29 -5.46 16.40 -5.69
CA ARG A 29 -4.03 16.36 -5.46
C ARG A 29 -3.67 17.39 -4.42
N SER A 30 -3.23 16.93 -3.26
CA SER A 30 -2.58 17.77 -2.27
C SER A 30 -1.17 18.11 -2.76
N PHE A 31 -0.83 19.40 -2.70
CA PHE A 31 0.49 19.90 -3.09
C PHE A 31 1.31 20.16 -1.83
N TYR A 32 2.45 19.49 -1.74
CA TYR A 32 3.40 19.61 -0.64
C TYR A 32 4.77 20.01 -1.17
N SER A 33 5.50 20.79 -0.37
CA SER A 33 6.89 21.20 -0.60
C SER A 33 7.83 20.51 0.39
N PRO A 34 9.14 20.43 0.11
CA PRO A 34 10.11 19.91 1.06
C PRO A 34 10.05 20.64 2.41
N GLY A 35 9.83 19.89 3.49
CA GLY A 35 9.67 20.41 4.84
C GLY A 35 8.23 20.48 5.34
N ASP A 36 7.24 20.30 4.46
CA ASP A 36 5.84 20.23 4.87
C ASP A 36 5.52 18.91 5.58
N THR A 37 4.48 18.94 6.42
CA THR A 37 3.92 17.76 7.08
C THR A 37 2.59 17.35 6.44
N LEU A 38 2.34 16.05 6.33
CA LEU A 38 1.09 15.50 5.81
C LEU A 38 -0.10 15.93 6.71
N SER A 39 -1.18 16.45 6.11
CA SER A 39 -2.40 16.81 6.84
C SER A 39 -3.06 15.58 7.48
N ILE A 40 -3.96 15.79 8.45
CA ILE A 40 -4.66 14.66 9.07
C ILE A 40 -5.65 14.03 8.09
N GLU A 41 -6.25 14.84 7.22
CA GLU A 41 -7.13 14.40 6.16
C GLU A 41 -6.37 13.47 5.20
N ASP A 42 -5.17 13.88 4.78
CA ASP A 42 -4.34 13.09 3.85
C ASP A 42 -3.71 11.86 4.51
N GLN A 43 -3.57 11.86 5.83
CA GLN A 43 -3.14 10.68 6.58
C GLN A 43 -4.20 9.58 6.58
N ASN A 44 -5.48 9.95 6.61
CA ASN A 44 -6.61 9.02 6.70
C ASN A 44 -7.05 8.46 5.34
N LEU A 45 -6.27 8.71 4.30
CA LEU A 45 -6.49 8.17 2.97
C LEU A 45 -6.17 6.67 2.96
N PHE A 46 -7.03 5.90 2.31
CA PHE A 46 -6.85 4.45 2.17
C PHE A 46 -6.06 4.11 0.90
N PHE A 47 -5.07 3.26 1.06
CA PHE A 47 -4.21 2.73 0.01
C PHE A 47 -4.26 1.20 0.03
N SER A 48 -4.36 0.57 -1.14
CA SER A 48 -4.35 -0.88 -1.26
C SER A 48 -2.95 -1.45 -1.03
N VAL A 49 -2.86 -2.56 -0.30
CA VAL A 49 -1.62 -3.29 -0.05
C VAL A 49 -1.42 -4.33 -1.14
N CYS A 50 -0.48 -4.08 -2.04
CA CYS A 50 -0.18 -4.98 -3.16
C CYS A 50 0.85 -6.06 -2.82
N ASN A 51 1.70 -5.77 -1.84
CA ASN A 51 2.70 -6.70 -1.35
C ASN A 51 2.65 -6.69 0.17
N GLY A 52 1.79 -7.55 0.72
CA GLY A 52 1.55 -7.67 2.14
C GLY A 52 2.79 -8.14 2.91
N SER A 53 3.01 -7.54 4.07
CA SER A 53 4.04 -7.94 5.02
C SER A 53 3.66 -7.53 6.43
N GLY A 54 4.15 -8.29 7.43
CA GLY A 54 3.87 -8.02 8.83
C GLY A 54 2.38 -8.07 9.15
N SER A 55 1.81 -6.93 9.54
CA SER A 55 0.41 -6.80 9.96
C SER A 55 -0.59 -6.58 8.82
N TYR A 56 -0.11 -6.41 7.58
CA TYR A 56 -0.97 -6.16 6.42
C TYR A 56 -0.82 -7.29 5.39
N GLU A 57 -1.93 -7.91 5.02
CA GLU A 57 -1.98 -8.92 3.98
C GLU A 57 -2.19 -8.28 2.60
N THR A 58 -1.79 -8.97 1.53
CA THR A 58 -2.09 -8.53 0.16
C THR A 58 -3.61 -8.44 -0.04
N GLY A 59 -4.08 -7.30 -0.52
CA GLY A 59 -5.51 -6.98 -0.67
C GLY A 59 -6.16 -6.31 0.54
N SER A 60 -5.43 -6.15 1.65
CA SER A 60 -5.85 -5.25 2.72
C SER A 60 -5.66 -3.78 2.31
N THR A 61 -6.21 -2.87 3.11
CA THR A 61 -5.99 -1.43 2.97
C THR A 61 -5.18 -0.92 4.16
N PHE A 62 -4.35 0.08 3.91
CA PHE A 62 -3.62 0.80 4.95
C PHE A 62 -3.84 2.31 4.79
N SER A 63 -3.59 3.05 5.87
CA SER A 63 -3.57 4.51 5.88
C SER A 63 -2.26 5.00 6.50
N PHE A 64 -1.86 6.24 6.23
CA PHE A 64 -0.67 6.80 6.89
C PHE A 64 -0.93 7.07 8.37
N SER A 65 -2.19 7.23 8.79
CA SER A 65 -2.56 7.37 10.20
C SER A 65 -2.24 6.12 11.02
N ASP A 66 -2.23 4.94 10.42
CA ASP A 66 -1.80 3.69 11.08
C ASP A 66 -0.36 3.77 11.60
N TYR A 67 0.48 4.57 10.95
CA TYR A 67 1.90 4.76 11.28
C TYR A 67 2.17 6.03 12.10
N ASN A 68 1.15 6.82 12.41
CA ASN A 68 1.29 8.03 13.21
C ASN A 68 1.19 7.72 14.71
N GLY A 69 2.36 7.77 15.36
CA GLY A 69 2.53 7.56 16.81
C GLY A 69 1.59 8.39 17.69
N ASN A 70 1.20 9.60 17.26
CA ASN A 70 0.34 10.48 18.06
C ASN A 70 -1.10 9.97 18.17
N ILE A 71 -1.54 9.11 17.24
CA ILE A 71 -2.93 8.64 17.14
C ILE A 71 -3.07 7.12 17.29
N ASN A 72 -1.99 6.35 17.13
CA ASN A 72 -1.98 4.90 17.29
C ASN A 72 -1.51 4.42 18.68
N GLY A 73 -1.57 5.29 19.70
CA GLY A 73 -1.21 4.93 21.08
C GLY A 73 0.27 5.05 21.42
N GLY A 74 1.04 5.83 20.66
CA GLY A 74 2.46 6.09 20.92
C GLY A 74 3.42 5.17 20.16
N ASP A 75 2.95 4.39 19.18
CA ASP A 75 3.79 3.49 18.39
C ASP A 75 4.31 4.20 17.13
N TYR A 76 5.38 4.98 17.30
CA TYR A 76 6.00 5.74 16.21
C TYR A 76 6.75 4.83 15.23
N LYS A 77 6.46 4.97 13.94
CA LYS A 77 7.15 4.26 12.85
C LYS A 77 7.87 5.22 11.92
N ILE A 78 8.92 4.72 11.26
CA ILE A 78 9.59 5.40 10.15
C ILE A 78 9.15 4.74 8.85
N THR A 79 8.56 5.52 7.95
CA THR A 79 8.09 5.05 6.64
C THR A 79 9.02 5.57 5.55
N LEU A 80 9.53 4.67 4.70
CA LEU A 80 10.34 5.01 3.53
C LEU A 80 9.50 4.86 2.27
N ILE A 81 9.30 5.95 1.54
CA ILE A 81 8.51 5.96 0.30
C ILE A 81 9.47 6.10 -0.88
N SER A 82 9.50 5.11 -1.75
CA SER A 82 10.18 5.19 -3.05
C SER A 82 9.15 5.54 -4.12
N MET A 83 9.38 6.65 -4.82
CA MET A 83 8.53 7.11 -5.91
C MET A 83 9.32 7.12 -7.20
N ASN A 84 8.79 6.46 -8.23
CA ASN A 84 9.35 6.56 -9.59
C ASN A 84 8.47 7.53 -10.38
N ALA A 85 9.01 8.71 -10.69
CA ALA A 85 8.33 9.73 -11.47
C ALA A 85 8.90 9.79 -12.89
N THR A 86 8.06 9.59 -13.89
CA THR A 86 8.39 9.96 -15.28
C THR A 86 8.10 11.44 -15.46
N TRP A 87 9.15 12.22 -15.74
CA TRP A 87 9.03 13.63 -16.09
C TRP A 87 8.63 13.80 -17.56
#